data_AF-A0A378J1Q3-F1
#
_entry.id   AF-A0A378J1Q3-F1
#
_cell.length_a   1.000
_cell.length_b   1.000
_cell.length_c   1.000
_cell.angle_alpha   90.00
_cell.angle_beta   90.00
_cell.angle_gamma   90.00
#
_symmetry.space_group_name_H-M   'P 1'
#
loop_
_entity.id
_entity.type
_entity.pdbx_description
1 polymer ?
#
loop_
_entity_poly.entity_id
_entity_poly.type
_entity_poly.pdbx_seq_one_letter_code
_entity_poly.pdbx_strand_id
1 'polypeptide(L)'
;MLPQTDKYLEQGTYTDPKLKIVRFCKNLLEHFSALWTFLFIQGVEPTNNHAERCLRPAVIWRKKSFGTRSDYGSDYVAKTMSFIMTCKLQARNSFEFLKESMTALFENKDAPKLIILN
;
A
#
# COMPACT_ATOMS: atom_id res chain seq x y z
N MET A 1 -2.15 -13.06 -22.26
CA MET A 1 -0.98 -12.37 -22.83
C MET A 1 -0.75 -12.91 -24.24
N LEU A 2 -0.04 -12.21 -25.14
CA LEU A 2 0.25 -12.79 -26.46
C LEU A 2 1.18 -14.00 -26.26
N PRO A 3 0.92 -15.16 -26.92
CA PRO A 3 1.66 -16.40 -26.65
C PRO A 3 3.18 -16.28 -26.76
N GLN A 4 3.65 -15.41 -27.66
CA GLN A 4 5.08 -15.18 -27.86
C GLN A 4 5.72 -14.37 -26.72
N THR A 5 4.97 -13.48 -26.08
CA THR A 5 5.48 -12.62 -25.00
C THR A 5 5.68 -13.41 -23.71
N ASP A 6 4.78 -14.34 -23.39
CA ASP A 6 4.91 -15.25 -22.24
C ASP A 6 6.21 -16.06 -22.33
N LYS A 7 6.45 -16.66 -23.50
CA LYS A 7 7.64 -17.47 -23.77
C LYS A 7 8.95 -16.70 -23.53
N TYR A 8 9.04 -15.45 -24.00
CA TYR A 8 10.25 -14.65 -23.80
C TYR A 8 10.44 -14.21 -22.36
N LEU A 9 9.34 -13.92 -21.65
CA LEU A 9 9.43 -13.58 -20.23
C LEU A 9 9.86 -14.79 -19.39
N GLU A 10 9.29 -15.97 -19.66
CA GLU A 10 9.68 -17.22 -19.01
C GLU A 10 11.17 -17.50 -19.22
N GLN A 11 11.64 -17.44 -20.47
CA GLN A 11 13.07 -17.58 -20.79
C GLN A 11 13.94 -16.56 -20.03
N GLY A 12 13.47 -15.32 -19.93
CA GLY A 12 14.13 -14.27 -19.16
C GLY A 12 14.22 -14.57 -17.65
N THR A 13 13.39 -15.46 -17.10
CA THR A 13 13.46 -15.86 -15.69
C THR A 13 14.58 -16.87 -15.37
N TYR A 14 15.06 -17.60 -16.38
CA TYR A 14 16.05 -18.69 -16.24
C TYR A 14 17.48 -18.30 -16.68
N THR A 15 17.70 -17.04 -17.08
CA THR A 15 19.05 -16.54 -17.43
C THR A 15 19.90 -16.23 -16.18
N ASP A 16 21.11 -15.67 -16.35
CA ASP A 16 22.01 -15.31 -15.26
C ASP A 16 21.28 -14.49 -14.17
N PRO A 17 21.12 -15.03 -12.94
CA PRO A 17 20.41 -14.38 -11.85
C PRO A 17 20.94 -13.00 -11.45
N LYS A 18 22.18 -12.67 -11.82
CA LYS A 18 22.78 -11.35 -11.57
C LYS A 18 22.19 -10.27 -12.46
N LEU A 19 21.55 -10.63 -13.57
CA LEU A 19 20.97 -9.68 -14.50
C LEU A 19 19.64 -9.14 -13.96
N LYS A 20 19.46 -7.81 -14.04
CA LYS A 20 18.22 -7.12 -13.65
C LYS A 20 16.98 -7.66 -14.36
N ILE A 21 17.16 -8.18 -15.58
CA ILE A 21 16.09 -8.73 -16.41
C ILE A 21 15.39 -9.92 -15.74
N VAL A 22 16.11 -10.74 -14.96
CA VAL A 22 15.54 -11.91 -14.28
C VAL A 22 14.44 -11.51 -13.31
N ARG A 23 14.74 -10.52 -12.45
CA ARG A 23 13.75 -10.01 -11.48
C ARG A 23 12.61 -9.28 -12.17
N PHE A 24 12.90 -8.54 -13.24
CA PHE A 24 11.86 -7.88 -14.03
C PHE A 24 10.88 -8.88 -14.63
N CYS A 25 11.38 -9.91 -15.32
CA CYS A 25 10.55 -10.95 -15.94
C CYS A 25 9.72 -11.71 -14.90
N LYS A 26 10.32 -12.09 -13.76
CA LYS A 26 9.60 -12.75 -12.66
C LYS A 26 8.46 -11.89 -12.12
N ASN A 27 8.75 -10.63 -11.77
CA ASN A 27 7.73 -9.71 -11.26
C ASN A 27 6.63 -9.44 -12.30
N LEU A 28 6.99 -9.32 -13.58
CA LEU A 28 6.04 -9.04 -14.64
C LEU A 28 5.10 -10.22 -14.87
N LEU A 29 5.62 -11.46 -14.85
CA LEU A 29 4.79 -12.67 -14.93
C LEU A 29 3.88 -12.81 -13.71
N GLU A 30 4.42 -12.59 -12.51
CA GLU A 30 3.68 -12.72 -11.24
C GLU A 30 2.52 -11.72 -11.14
N HIS A 31 2.70 -10.50 -11.66
CA HIS A 31 1.72 -9.42 -11.54
C HIS A 31 1.06 -9.03 -12.87
N PHE A 32 1.19 -9.85 -13.92
CA PHE A 32 0.71 -9.49 -15.25
C PHE A 32 -0.78 -9.17 -15.28
N SER A 33 -1.59 -9.97 -14.59
CA SER A 33 -3.04 -9.76 -14.47
C SER A 33 -3.39 -8.41 -13.86
N ALA A 34 -2.59 -7.94 -12.90
CA ALA A 34 -2.83 -6.69 -12.19
C ALA A 34 -2.65 -5.44 -13.08
N LEU A 35 -1.90 -5.55 -14.18
CA LEU A 35 -1.70 -4.45 -15.14
C LEU A 35 -3.01 -4.05 -15.85
N TRP A 36 -3.98 -4.96 -15.90
CA TRP A 36 -5.22 -4.78 -16.65
C TRP A 36 -6.45 -4.62 -15.76
N THR A 37 -6.29 -4.61 -14.44
CA THR A 37 -7.40 -4.54 -13.47
C THR A 37 -8.34 -3.37 -13.73
N PHE A 38 -7.81 -2.23 -14.17
CA PHE A 38 -8.61 -1.03 -14.48
C PHE A 38 -9.62 -1.24 -15.62
N LEU A 39 -9.40 -2.21 -16.50
CA LEU A 39 -10.35 -2.57 -17.57
C LEU A 39 -11.55 -3.34 -17.03
N PHE A 40 -11.40 -4.00 -15.88
CA PHE A 40 -12.42 -4.90 -15.31
C PHE A 40 -13.10 -4.32 -14.07
N ILE A 41 -12.42 -3.43 -13.34
CA ILE A 41 -12.92 -2.86 -12.09
C ILE A 41 -13.02 -1.34 -12.23
N GLN A 42 -14.26 -0.84 -12.20
CA GLN A 42 -14.53 0.59 -12.26
C GLN A 42 -13.89 1.33 -11.07
N GLY A 43 -13.27 2.48 -11.35
CA GLY A 43 -12.64 3.33 -10.33
C GLY A 43 -11.20 2.92 -9.96
N VAL A 44 -10.68 1.83 -10.51
CA VAL A 44 -9.25 1.50 -10.41
C VAL A 44 -8.48 2.28 -11.46
N GLU A 45 -7.44 3.00 -11.05
CA GLU A 45 -6.56 3.73 -11.96
C GLU A 45 -5.66 2.76 -12.76
N PRO A 46 -5.31 3.08 -14.02
CA PRO A 46 -4.38 2.27 -14.83
C PRO A 46 -2.92 2.37 -14.35
N THR A 47 -2.66 3.15 -13.29
CA THR A 47 -1.32 3.39 -12.75
C THR A 47 -1.29 3.12 -11.25
N ASN A 48 -0.12 2.76 -10.73
CA ASN A 48 0.09 2.56 -9.28
C ASN A 48 0.24 3.88 -8.49
N ASN A 49 0.07 5.05 -9.13
CA ASN A 49 0.32 6.36 -8.55
C ASN A 49 -0.43 6.59 -7.23
N HIS A 50 -1.67 6.10 -7.14
CA HIS A 50 -2.45 6.19 -5.91
C HIS A 50 -1.74 5.47 -4.75
N ALA A 51 -1.38 4.20 -4.95
CA ALA A 51 -0.68 3.41 -3.95
C ALA A 51 0.68 4.02 -3.58
N GLU A 52 1.46 4.47 -4.55
CA GLU A 52 2.75 5.13 -4.30
C GLU A 52 2.59 6.41 -3.48
N ARG A 53 1.59 7.25 -3.80
CA ARG A 53 1.29 8.47 -3.03
C ARG A 53 0.85 8.16 -1.61
N CYS A 54 0.07 7.10 -1.40
CA CYS A 54 -0.35 6.65 -0.09
C CYS A 54 0.82 6.15 0.78
N LEU A 55 1.79 5.46 0.18
CA LEU A 55 2.95 4.91 0.89
C LEU A 55 4.08 5.92 1.11
N ARG A 56 4.16 6.96 0.27
CA ARG A 56 5.26 7.95 0.29
C ARG A 56 5.50 8.60 1.66
N PRO A 57 4.49 9.00 2.47
CA PRO A 57 4.70 9.53 3.80
C PRO A 57 5.47 8.57 4.72
N ALA A 58 5.10 7.29 4.75
CA ALA A 58 5.75 6.27 5.56
C ALA A 58 7.21 6.03 5.09
N VAL A 59 7.46 6.02 3.78
CA VAL A 59 8.81 5.87 3.22
C VAL A 59 9.70 7.06 3.58
N ILE A 60 9.18 8.28 3.47
CA ILE A 60 9.93 9.50 3.84
C ILE A 60 10.25 9.49 5.34
N TRP A 61 9.26 9.19 6.17
CA TRP A 61 9.46 9.07 7.62
C TRP A 61 10.54 8.04 7.94
N ARG A 62 10.47 6.82 7.38
CA ARG A 62 11.47 5.77 7.62
C ARG A 62 12.88 6.22 7.25
N LYS A 63 13.03 6.94 6.14
CA LYS A 63 14.33 7.47 5.69
C LYS A 63 14.86 8.57 6.61
N LYS A 64 14.00 9.48 7.09
CA LYS A 64 14.41 10.60 7.95
C LYS A 64 14.63 10.20 9.41
N SER A 65 13.85 9.24 9.90
CA SER A 65 13.84 8.81 11.31
C SER A 65 14.57 7.48 11.54
N PHE A 66 15.20 6.92 10.51
CA PHE A 66 15.92 5.63 10.53
C PHE A 66 15.07 4.41 10.92
N GLY A 67 13.74 4.53 10.83
CA GLY A 67 12.81 3.44 11.13
C GLY A 67 12.77 3.04 12.61
N THR A 68 12.36 1.79 12.87
CA THR A 68 12.19 1.22 14.22
C THR A 68 13.18 0.08 14.44
N ARG A 69 13.51 -0.18 15.72
CA ARG A 69 14.43 -1.27 16.14
C ARG A 69 13.73 -2.41 16.90
N SER A 70 12.41 -2.41 16.92
CA SER A 70 11.61 -3.44 17.56
C SER A 70 10.36 -3.75 16.73
N ASP A 71 9.85 -4.96 16.88
CA ASP A 71 8.61 -5.39 16.22
C ASP A 71 7.43 -4.54 16.68
N TYR A 72 7.35 -4.27 17.99
CA TYR A 72 6.35 -3.37 18.57
C TYR A 72 6.38 -1.97 17.93
N GLY A 73 7.57 -1.38 17.76
CA GLY A 73 7.70 -0.08 17.13
C GLY A 73 7.27 -0.11 15.66
N SER A 74 7.63 -1.18 14.94
CA SER A 74 7.25 -1.37 13.53
C SER A 74 5.75 -1.46 13.37
N ASP A 75 5.09 -2.24 14.24
CA ASP A 75 3.64 -2.40 14.27
C ASP A 75 2.93 -1.09 14.65
N TYR A 76 3.43 -0.38 15.66
CA TYR A 76 2.89 0.93 16.04
C TYR A 76 2.90 1.94 14.88
N VAL A 77 4.02 2.03 14.15
CA VAL A 77 4.14 2.93 13.00
C VAL A 77 3.23 2.48 11.85
N ALA A 78 3.17 1.17 11.58
CA ALA A 78 2.30 0.64 10.53
C ALA A 78 0.82 0.98 10.80
N LYS A 79 0.36 0.79 12.03
CA LYS A 79 -1.00 1.16 12.47
C LYS A 79 -1.24 2.66 12.39
N THR A 80 -0.30 3.47 12.86
CA THR A 80 -0.41 4.94 12.86
C THR A 80 -0.48 5.50 11.43
N MET A 81 0.40 5.04 10.54
CA MET A 81 0.41 5.47 9.13
C MET A 81 -0.85 5.03 8.40
N SER A 82 -1.33 3.81 8.66
CA SER A 82 -2.61 3.33 8.11
C SER A 82 -3.77 4.21 8.57
N PHE A 83 -3.86 4.47 9.88
CA PHE A 83 -4.86 5.36 10.47
C PHE A 83 -4.87 6.76 9.83
N ILE A 84 -3.71 7.42 9.78
CA ILE A 84 -3.57 8.76 9.20
C ILE A 84 -3.94 8.76 7.72
N MET A 85 -3.47 7.76 6.97
CA MET A 85 -3.74 7.69 5.53
C MET A 85 -5.21 7.43 5.24
N THR A 86 -5.88 6.57 6.01
CA THR A 86 -7.33 6.33 5.91
C THR A 86 -8.12 7.61 6.17
N CYS A 87 -7.80 8.34 7.25
CA CYS A 87 -8.44 9.64 7.52
C CYS A 87 -8.24 10.61 6.36
N LYS A 88 -7.01 10.71 5.85
CA LYS A 88 -6.68 11.59 4.72
C LYS A 88 -7.45 11.24 3.45
N LEU A 89 -7.58 9.95 3.12
CA LEU A 89 -8.36 9.49 1.96
C LEU A 89 -9.85 9.81 2.09
N GLN A 90 -10.38 9.84 3.31
CA GLN A 90 -11.76 10.23 3.61
C GLN A 90 -11.93 11.76 3.79
N ALA A 91 -10.89 12.56 3.52
CA ALA A 91 -10.88 14.01 3.76
C ALA A 91 -11.20 14.40 5.23
N ARG A 92 -10.81 13.55 6.20
CA ARG A 92 -10.98 13.77 7.65
C ARG A 92 -9.66 14.19 8.28
N ASN A 93 -9.73 15.07 9.27
CA ASN A 93 -8.58 15.41 10.10
C ASN A 93 -8.28 14.25 11.07
N SER A 94 -7.08 13.66 10.95
CA SER A 94 -6.69 12.50 11.76
C SER A 94 -6.54 12.81 13.25
N PHE A 95 -6.13 14.04 13.61
CA PHE A 95 -6.01 14.44 15.00
C PHE A 95 -7.38 14.61 15.65
N GLU A 96 -8.32 15.25 14.95
CA GLU A 96 -9.70 15.41 15.43
C GLU A 96 -10.38 14.05 15.58
N PHE A 97 -10.21 13.14 14.62
CA PHE A 97 -10.71 11.77 14.74
C PHE A 97 -10.14 11.05 15.97
N LEU A 98 -8.82 11.16 16.19
CA LEU A 98 -8.17 10.52 17.34
C LEU A 98 -8.74 11.09 18.64
N LYS A 99 -8.89 12.41 18.72
CA LYS A 99 -9.51 13.09 19.86
C LYS A 99 -10.92 12.55 20.12
N GLU A 100 -11.79 12.52 19.11
CA GLU A 100 -13.14 11.96 19.21
C GLU A 100 -13.14 10.51 19.69
N SER A 101 -12.21 9.69 19.17
CA SER A 101 -12.08 8.28 19.56
C SER A 101 -11.66 8.13 21.02
N MET A 102 -10.70 8.94 21.48
CA MET A 102 -10.24 8.93 22.87
C MET A 102 -11.32 9.45 23.81
N THR A 103 -12.05 10.50 23.43
CA THR A 103 -13.20 11.00 24.20
C THR A 103 -14.28 9.94 24.34
N ALA A 104 -14.67 9.28 23.25
CA ALA A 104 -15.64 8.19 23.29
C ALA A 104 -15.19 7.05 24.21
N LEU A 105 -13.91 6.65 24.14
CA LEU A 105 -13.34 5.65 25.02
C LEU A 105 -13.45 6.03 26.49
N PHE A 106 -13.06 7.26 26.86
CA PHE A 106 -13.12 7.72 28.25
C PHE A 106 -14.54 7.91 28.76
N GLU A 107 -15.48 8.24 27.89
CA GLU A 107 -16.91 8.34 28.22
C GLU A 107 -17.64 6.99 28.16
N ASN A 108 -16.93 5.90 27.85
CA ASN A 108 -17.47 4.56 27.68
C ASN A 108 -18.61 4.49 26.63
N LYS A 109 -18.43 5.25 25.53
CA LYS A 109 -19.31 5.32 24.36
C LYS A 109 -18.67 4.63 23.17
N ASP A 110 -19.47 4.35 22.15
CA ASP A 110 -18.98 3.82 20.88
C ASP A 110 -18.04 4.82 20.17
N ALA A 111 -16.85 4.33 19.80
CA ALA A 111 -15.89 5.13 19.04
C ALA A 111 -16.39 5.39 17.60
N PRO A 112 -16.02 6.53 16.99
CA PRO A 112 -16.35 6.79 15.59
C PRO A 112 -15.70 5.73 14.70
N LYS A 113 -16.41 5.33 13.63
CA LYS A 113 -15.90 4.33 12.69
C LYS A 113 -14.79 4.94 11.82
N LEU A 114 -13.64 4.27 11.78
CA LEU A 114 -12.52 4.65 10.92
C LEU A 114 -12.79 4.33 9.45
N ILE A 115 -13.45 3.22 9.15
CA ILE A 115 -13.86 2.84 7.81
C ILE A 115 -15.38 2.91 7.75
N ILE A 116 -15.89 3.72 6.84
CA ILE A 116 -17.31 3.74 6.50
C ILE A 116 -17.50 2.64 5.47
N LEU A 117 -18.20 1.56 5.85
CA LEU A 117 -18.63 0.55 4.89
C LEU A 117 -19.82 1.14 4.13
N ASN A 118 -19.63 1.37 2.83
CA ASN A 118 -20.70 1.69 1.89
C ASN A 118 -21.27 0.40 1.33
#